data_AF-A0A7C6XAU9-F1
#
_entry.id   AF-A0A7C6XAU9-F1
#
_cell.length_a   1.000
_cell.length_b   1.000
_cell.length_c   1.000
_cell.angle_alpha   90.00
_cell.angle_beta   90.00
_cell.angle_gamma   90.00
#
_symmetry.space_group_name_H-M   'P 1'
#
loop_
_entity.id
_entity.type
_entity.pdbx_description
1 polymer ?
#
loop_
_entity_poly.entity_id
_entity_poly.type
_entity_poly.pdbx_seq_one_letter_code
_entity_poly.pdbx_strand_id
1 'polypeptide(L)'
;MGVRRTVRLAGIMLLGLLPGVHADRSSVVYERKVILGLPVNVITVNLNDPDVCVTAAIAKGGIGTSEDFKSLINRVHPAAAITGTFFDTRSLLPVGDIVVAGQQVHQGMVGTGVAFSGNRIEFVPLSTGRKEDWAPYEMVLCAGPWLVKNGIRTVRPWAEGFHDRSLYARRPRAAIGLTKYNKLLLVTIDRPVYYTHVSKVMKALGAVNALGMDGGSSTALSIRGRIISKPSRRLTNVLLVYDKPQAYERAIARNRLVPNLRRKPVAPLAPLGDALHPPVNSPLMEVFIEPAG
;
A
#
# COMPACT_ATOMS: atom_id res chain seq x y z
N MET A 1 51.14 64.82 -30.74
CA MET A 1 50.56 63.87 -31.70
C MET A 1 50.46 62.52 -30.99
N GLY A 2 49.26 61.97 -30.81
CA GLY A 2 49.04 60.62 -30.23
C GLY A 2 48.31 60.57 -28.88
N VAL A 3 47.00 60.84 -28.88
CA VAL A 3 46.11 60.54 -27.74
C VAL A 3 45.79 59.05 -27.75
N ARG A 4 46.29 58.26 -26.78
CA ARG A 4 45.87 56.87 -26.57
C ARG A 4 44.80 56.82 -25.47
N ARG A 5 43.56 56.56 -25.88
CA ARG A 5 42.43 56.29 -24.99
C ARG A 5 42.57 54.88 -24.40
N THR A 6 42.67 54.77 -23.08
CA THR A 6 42.62 53.51 -22.35
C THR A 6 41.17 53.11 -22.13
N VAL A 7 40.68 52.09 -22.84
CA VAL A 7 39.35 51.51 -22.61
C VAL A 7 39.46 50.51 -21.46
N ARG A 8 38.76 50.77 -20.34
CA ARG A 8 38.54 49.78 -19.27
C ARG A 8 37.38 48.88 -19.69
N LEU A 9 37.64 47.60 -19.99
CA LEU A 9 36.57 46.59 -20.03
C LEU A 9 36.25 46.16 -18.61
N ALA A 10 35.07 46.55 -18.11
CA ALA A 10 34.46 45.92 -16.95
C ALA A 10 33.85 44.59 -17.40
N GLY A 11 34.42 43.47 -16.95
CA GLY A 11 33.85 42.14 -17.16
C GLY A 11 32.56 41.99 -16.36
N ILE A 12 31.43 41.94 -17.04
CA ILE A 12 30.15 41.54 -16.44
C ILE A 12 30.20 40.02 -16.30
N MET A 13 30.37 39.53 -15.06
CA MET A 13 30.22 38.12 -14.74
C MET A 13 28.72 37.81 -14.71
N LEU A 14 28.19 37.32 -15.84
CA LEU A 14 26.81 36.85 -15.94
C LEU A 14 26.71 35.52 -15.19
N LEU A 15 26.23 35.57 -13.94
CA LEU A 15 25.93 34.39 -13.14
C LEU A 15 24.70 33.70 -13.77
N GLY A 16 24.95 32.73 -14.66
CA GLY A 16 23.90 31.93 -15.25
C GLY A 16 23.18 31.12 -14.16
N LEU A 17 21.92 31.46 -13.89
CA LEU A 17 21.00 30.56 -13.20
C LEU A 17 20.87 29.30 -14.05
N LEU A 18 21.52 28.21 -13.63
CA LEU A 18 21.17 26.89 -14.13
C LEU A 18 19.76 26.59 -13.61
N PRO A 19 18.77 26.30 -14.48
CA PRO A 19 17.49 25.82 -14.02
C PRO A 19 17.74 24.53 -13.24
N GLY A 20 17.33 24.52 -11.97
CA GLY A 20 17.46 23.37 -11.10
C GLY A 20 16.86 22.15 -11.79
N VAL A 21 17.71 21.17 -12.06
CA VAL A 21 17.30 19.84 -12.50
C VAL A 21 16.47 19.24 -11.37
N HIS A 22 15.17 19.49 -11.40
CA HIS A 22 14.21 18.71 -10.64
C HIS A 22 14.20 17.35 -11.31
N ALA A 23 15.03 16.44 -10.81
CA ALA A 23 14.88 15.03 -11.13
C ALA A 23 13.44 14.65 -10.76
N ASP A 24 12.62 14.39 -11.77
CA ASP A 24 11.27 13.84 -11.62
C ASP A 24 11.38 12.48 -10.92
N ARG A 25 11.43 12.52 -9.58
CA ARG A 25 11.48 11.31 -8.75
C ARG A 25 10.07 10.77 -8.67
N SER A 26 9.70 9.98 -9.69
CA SER A 26 8.43 9.24 -9.75
C SER A 26 8.09 8.61 -8.40
N SER A 27 6.95 9.01 -7.81
CA SER A 27 6.46 8.57 -6.50
C SER A 27 6.15 7.08 -6.45
N VAL A 28 5.96 6.47 -7.63
CA VAL A 28 5.67 5.04 -7.83
C VAL A 28 6.68 4.45 -8.81
N VAL A 29 7.53 3.54 -8.35
CA VAL A 29 8.60 2.92 -9.16
C VAL A 29 8.43 1.41 -9.20
N TYR A 30 8.47 0.82 -10.39
CA TYR A 30 8.49 -0.63 -10.58
C TYR A 30 9.92 -1.12 -10.87
N GLU A 31 10.31 -2.19 -10.20
CA GLU A 31 11.55 -2.91 -10.45
C GLU A 31 11.30 -4.42 -10.44
N ARG A 32 11.99 -5.13 -11.31
CA ARG A 32 12.12 -6.59 -11.21
C ARG A 32 13.48 -6.91 -10.61
N LYS A 33 13.50 -7.57 -9.45
CA LYS A 33 14.72 -7.89 -8.70
C LYS A 33 14.90 -9.39 -8.60
N VAL A 34 16.14 -9.83 -8.37
CA VAL A 34 16.44 -11.18 -7.91
C VAL A 34 16.88 -11.08 -6.46
N ILE A 35 16.10 -11.68 -5.55
CA ILE A 35 16.34 -11.61 -4.10
C ILE A 35 16.35 -13.03 -3.58
N LEU A 36 17.47 -13.46 -2.99
CA LEU A 36 17.66 -14.84 -2.51
C LEU A 36 17.40 -15.88 -3.62
N GLY A 37 17.83 -15.57 -4.85
CA GLY A 37 17.62 -16.42 -6.04
C GLY A 37 16.18 -16.43 -6.59
N LEU A 38 15.25 -15.69 -5.98
CA LEU A 38 13.86 -15.60 -6.44
C LEU A 38 13.67 -14.36 -7.32
N PRO A 39 13.03 -14.47 -8.50
CA PRO A 39 12.58 -13.30 -9.25
C PRO A 39 11.37 -12.68 -8.53
N VAL A 40 11.49 -11.40 -8.20
CA VAL A 40 10.51 -10.64 -7.42
C VAL A 40 10.12 -9.39 -8.19
N ASN A 41 8.81 -9.17 -8.33
CA ASN A 41 8.26 -7.91 -8.84
C ASN A 41 8.02 -6.99 -7.64
N VAL A 42 8.57 -5.78 -7.68
CA VAL A 42 8.46 -4.80 -6.59
C VAL A 42 7.96 -3.49 -7.15
N ILE A 43 6.87 -2.98 -6.60
CA ILE A 43 6.49 -1.57 -6.74
C ILE A 43 6.80 -0.89 -5.41
N THR A 44 7.64 0.14 -5.48
CA THR A 44 7.96 1.01 -4.34
C THR A 44 7.19 2.30 -4.49
N VAL A 45 6.45 2.68 -3.45
CA VAL A 45 5.67 3.92 -3.39
C VAL A 45 6.22 4.82 -2.29
N ASN A 46 6.47 6.08 -2.60
CA ASN A 46 6.92 7.08 -1.65
C ASN A 46 5.74 7.66 -0.86
N LEU A 47 5.49 7.21 0.36
CA LEU A 47 4.43 7.77 1.21
C LEU A 47 4.82 9.14 1.81
N ASN A 48 6.03 9.65 1.58
CA ASN A 48 6.36 11.05 1.91
C ASN A 48 5.93 12.04 0.81
N ASP A 49 5.41 11.53 -0.30
CA ASP A 49 4.87 12.38 -1.37
C ASP A 49 3.40 12.69 -1.07
N PRO A 50 3.01 13.97 -0.87
CA PRO A 50 1.64 14.34 -0.53
C PRO A 50 0.63 14.03 -1.63
N ASP A 51 1.06 13.84 -2.87
CA ASP A 51 0.18 13.52 -4.01
C ASP A 51 -0.16 12.04 -4.11
N VAL A 52 0.51 11.19 -3.33
CA VAL A 52 0.17 9.77 -3.23
C VAL A 52 -1.14 9.62 -2.47
N CYS A 53 -2.04 8.81 -3.02
CA CYS A 53 -3.25 8.37 -2.33
C CYS A 53 -3.34 6.85 -2.41
N VAL A 54 -3.44 6.19 -1.25
CA VAL A 54 -3.65 4.73 -1.18
C VAL A 54 -5.11 4.45 -0.86
N THR A 55 -5.73 3.57 -1.65
CA THR A 55 -7.14 3.21 -1.46
C THR A 55 -7.37 1.75 -1.84
N ALA A 56 -8.63 1.32 -1.85
CA ALA A 56 -9.04 0.03 -2.36
C ALA A 56 -10.18 0.17 -3.36
N ALA A 57 -10.43 -0.89 -4.11
CA ALA A 57 -11.65 -1.02 -4.90
C ALA A 57 -12.19 -2.45 -4.79
N ILE A 58 -13.52 -2.58 -4.86
CA ILE A 58 -14.20 -3.87 -4.95
C ILE A 58 -14.64 -4.15 -6.40
N ALA A 59 -14.98 -5.40 -6.67
CA ALA A 59 -15.51 -5.84 -7.95
C ALA A 59 -16.75 -5.03 -8.35
N LYS A 60 -16.95 -4.83 -9.67
CA LYS A 60 -18.04 -4.00 -10.21
C LYS A 60 -19.43 -4.45 -9.75
N GLY A 61 -19.64 -5.74 -9.48
CA GLY A 61 -20.89 -6.27 -8.99
C GLY A 61 -21.12 -6.07 -7.48
N GLY A 62 -20.15 -5.51 -6.75
CA GLY A 62 -20.21 -5.35 -5.30
C GLY A 62 -19.65 -6.56 -4.53
N ILE A 63 -19.87 -6.56 -3.21
CA ILE A 63 -19.50 -7.65 -2.31
C ILE A 63 -20.23 -8.94 -2.72
N GLY A 64 -19.55 -10.09 -2.65
CA GLY A 64 -20.09 -11.37 -3.12
C GLY A 64 -20.01 -11.56 -4.65
N THR A 65 -19.29 -10.69 -5.35
CA THR A 65 -19.05 -10.81 -6.80
C THR A 65 -17.56 -10.74 -7.11
N SER A 66 -17.18 -11.07 -8.35
CA SER A 66 -15.79 -11.00 -8.80
C SER A 66 -15.66 -10.35 -10.18
N GLU A 67 -14.50 -9.77 -10.47
CA GLU A 67 -14.18 -9.09 -11.72
C GLU A 67 -12.84 -9.56 -12.28
N ASP A 68 -12.72 -9.57 -13.61
CA ASP A 68 -11.41 -9.72 -14.25
C ASP A 68 -10.48 -8.57 -13.82
N PHE A 69 -9.22 -8.88 -13.53
CA PHE A 69 -8.29 -7.89 -13.01
C PHE A 69 -8.03 -6.77 -14.03
N LYS A 70 -7.91 -7.08 -15.33
CA LYS A 70 -7.71 -6.04 -16.35
C LYS A 70 -8.94 -5.15 -16.49
N SER A 71 -10.15 -5.72 -16.43
CA SER A 71 -11.40 -4.93 -16.36
C SER A 71 -11.39 -3.95 -15.18
N LEU A 72 -10.99 -4.43 -13.99
CA LEU A 72 -10.92 -3.61 -12.79
C LEU A 72 -9.91 -2.46 -12.96
N ILE A 73 -8.69 -2.75 -13.43
CA ILE A 73 -7.66 -1.73 -13.70
C ILE A 73 -8.13 -0.70 -14.73
N ASN A 74 -8.78 -1.14 -15.81
CA ASN A 74 -9.36 -0.26 -16.83
C ASN A 74 -10.55 0.56 -16.30
N ARG A 75 -11.21 0.13 -15.23
CA ARG A 75 -12.29 0.91 -14.59
C ARG A 75 -11.70 1.98 -13.68
N VAL A 76 -10.76 1.61 -12.81
CA VAL A 76 -10.26 2.48 -11.72
C VAL A 76 -9.06 3.35 -12.10
N HIS A 77 -8.30 2.99 -13.14
CA HIS A 77 -7.15 3.74 -13.67
C HIS A 77 -6.10 4.14 -12.61
N PRO A 78 -5.55 3.19 -11.83
CA PRO A 78 -4.59 3.50 -10.79
C PRO A 78 -3.16 3.67 -11.35
N ALA A 79 -2.28 4.32 -10.60
CA ALA A 79 -0.85 4.34 -10.88
C ALA A 79 -0.23 2.96 -10.63
N ALA A 80 -0.63 2.30 -9.55
CA ALA A 80 -0.29 0.91 -9.26
C ALA A 80 -1.44 0.19 -8.57
N ALA A 81 -1.48 -1.14 -8.69
CA ALA A 81 -2.44 -1.96 -7.97
C ALA A 81 -1.86 -3.33 -7.66
N ILE A 82 -2.30 -3.90 -6.54
CA ILE A 82 -2.02 -5.27 -6.11
C ILE A 82 -3.35 -5.92 -5.68
N THR A 83 -3.45 -7.24 -5.77
CA THR A 83 -4.54 -8.00 -5.14
C THR A 83 -4.77 -7.58 -3.68
N GLY A 84 -6.02 -7.66 -3.20
CA GLY A 84 -6.39 -7.20 -1.86
C GLY A 84 -6.50 -8.31 -0.82
N THR A 85 -7.56 -8.22 0.00
CA THR A 85 -7.88 -9.20 1.05
C THR A 85 -8.33 -10.55 0.47
N PHE A 86 -8.17 -11.61 1.26
CA PHE A 86 -8.65 -12.96 0.95
C PHE A 86 -10.18 -13.00 0.91
N PHE A 87 -10.72 -14.01 0.24
CA PHE A 87 -12.15 -14.23 0.14
C PHE A 87 -12.51 -15.72 0.03
N ASP A 88 -13.69 -16.09 0.51
CA ASP A 88 -14.23 -17.44 0.31
C ASP A 88 -14.54 -17.66 -1.17
N THR A 89 -14.04 -18.77 -1.73
CA THR A 89 -14.07 -18.98 -3.19
C THR A 89 -15.43 -19.42 -3.71
N ARG A 90 -16.39 -19.74 -2.83
CA ARG A 90 -17.74 -20.17 -3.19
C ARG A 90 -18.72 -19.00 -3.16
N SER A 91 -18.76 -18.28 -2.05
CA SER A 91 -19.62 -17.11 -1.80
C SER A 91 -19.03 -15.79 -2.32
N LEU A 92 -17.71 -15.75 -2.58
CA LEU A 92 -16.97 -14.55 -2.96
C LEU A 92 -16.97 -13.43 -1.91
N LEU A 93 -17.32 -13.75 -0.66
CA LEU A 93 -17.28 -12.81 0.45
C LEU A 93 -15.83 -12.63 0.95
N PRO A 94 -15.36 -11.38 1.13
CA PRO A 94 -14.07 -11.13 1.77
C PRO A 94 -14.03 -11.66 3.20
N VAL A 95 -12.86 -12.13 3.64
CA VAL A 95 -12.71 -12.70 5.00
C VAL A 95 -12.43 -11.64 6.08
N GLY A 96 -11.89 -10.49 5.68
CA GLY A 96 -11.51 -9.40 6.57
C GLY A 96 -12.17 -8.09 6.19
N ASP A 97 -12.03 -7.09 7.05
CA ASP A 97 -12.66 -5.78 6.85
C ASP A 97 -12.15 -5.07 5.59
N ILE A 98 -13.06 -4.32 4.97
CA ILE A 98 -12.77 -3.41 3.87
C ILE A 98 -13.39 -2.05 4.15
N VAL A 99 -12.55 -1.02 4.14
CA VAL A 99 -12.95 0.39 4.18
C VAL A 99 -12.40 1.07 2.93
N VAL A 100 -13.25 1.83 2.25
CA VAL A 100 -12.89 2.57 1.04
C VAL A 100 -13.43 3.98 1.12
N ALA A 101 -12.54 4.97 0.98
CA ALA A 101 -12.88 6.39 1.09
C ALA A 101 -13.69 6.71 2.37
N GLY A 102 -13.24 6.17 3.51
CA GLY A 102 -13.85 6.35 4.83
C GLY A 102 -15.15 5.58 5.06
N GLN A 103 -15.62 4.81 4.08
CA GLN A 103 -16.84 4.01 4.21
C GLN A 103 -16.49 2.54 4.42
N GLN A 104 -16.95 1.94 5.53
CA GLN A 104 -16.89 0.49 5.72
C GLN A 104 -17.81 -0.20 4.73
N VAL A 105 -17.22 -0.89 3.75
CA VAL A 105 -17.96 -1.55 2.65
C VAL A 105 -18.20 -3.03 2.93
N HIS A 106 -17.40 -3.62 3.82
CA HIS A 106 -17.55 -5.02 4.24
C HIS A 106 -17.01 -5.21 5.66
N GLN A 107 -17.65 -6.11 6.40
CA GLN A 107 -17.21 -6.54 7.72
C GLN A 107 -16.77 -8.00 7.68
N GLY A 108 -15.52 -8.26 8.03
CA GLY A 108 -14.94 -9.59 8.15
C GLY A 108 -14.45 -9.87 9.58
N MET A 109 -13.76 -10.99 9.74
CA MET A 109 -13.36 -11.49 11.08
C MET A 109 -11.88 -11.86 11.17
N VAL A 110 -11.16 -11.91 10.05
CA VAL A 110 -9.80 -12.47 10.00
C VAL A 110 -8.82 -11.46 9.41
N GLY A 111 -7.62 -11.43 9.99
CA GLY A 111 -6.47 -10.70 9.47
C GLY A 111 -6.10 -9.46 10.26
N THR A 112 -5.11 -8.74 9.76
CA THR A 112 -4.62 -7.47 10.28
C THR A 112 -4.96 -6.38 9.27
N GLY A 113 -5.65 -5.33 9.73
CA GLY A 113 -5.97 -4.17 8.93
C GLY A 113 -4.70 -3.44 8.51
N VAL A 114 -4.48 -3.34 7.20
CA VAL A 114 -3.59 -2.33 6.63
C VAL A 114 -4.42 -1.07 6.50
N ALA A 115 -4.27 -0.16 7.45
CA ALA A 115 -5.13 0.99 7.63
C ALA A 115 -4.40 2.28 7.24
N PHE A 116 -5.01 3.11 6.40
CA PHE A 116 -4.46 4.38 5.94
C PHE A 116 -5.32 5.56 6.39
N SER A 117 -4.65 6.60 6.89
CA SER A 117 -5.21 7.93 7.14
C SER A 117 -4.29 8.91 6.42
N GLY A 118 -4.72 9.40 5.25
CA GLY A 118 -3.84 10.00 4.25
C GLY A 118 -2.69 9.04 3.88
N ASN A 119 -1.45 9.52 4.00
CA ASN A 119 -0.24 8.74 3.72
C ASN A 119 0.35 8.01 4.93
N ARG A 120 -0.30 8.10 6.09
CA ARG A 120 0.11 7.36 7.28
C ARG A 120 -0.54 5.97 7.23
N ILE A 121 0.28 4.96 7.45
CA ILE A 121 -0.12 3.56 7.48
C ILE A 121 0.00 3.00 8.89
N GLU A 122 -1.01 2.23 9.31
CA GLU A 122 -1.02 1.43 10.53
C GLU A 122 -1.31 -0.04 10.22
N PHE A 123 -0.81 -0.92 11.08
CA PHE A 123 -1.10 -2.36 11.04
C PHE A 123 -1.87 -2.72 12.30
N VAL A 124 -3.19 -2.86 12.17
CA VAL A 124 -4.12 -3.02 13.29
C VAL A 124 -4.66 -4.45 13.30
N PRO A 125 -4.20 -5.34 14.20
CA PRO A 125 -4.73 -6.69 14.29
C PRO A 125 -6.22 -6.68 14.63
N LEU A 126 -7.04 -7.46 13.94
CA LEU A 126 -8.43 -7.66 14.35
C LEU A 126 -8.46 -8.46 15.66
N SER A 127 -9.15 -7.93 16.66
CA SER A 127 -9.43 -8.66 17.89
C SER A 127 -10.58 -9.63 17.66
N THR A 128 -10.36 -10.94 17.86
CA THR A 128 -11.41 -11.96 17.70
C THR A 128 -12.68 -11.58 18.48
N GLY A 129 -13.82 -11.53 17.79
CA GLY A 129 -15.12 -11.24 18.39
C GLY A 129 -15.40 -9.76 18.68
N ARG A 130 -14.53 -8.83 18.26
CA ARG A 130 -14.77 -7.39 18.35
C ARG A 130 -14.85 -6.76 16.96
N LYS A 131 -15.74 -5.78 16.84
CA LYS A 131 -15.77 -4.87 15.71
C LYS A 131 -14.77 -3.76 15.98
N GLU A 132 -13.79 -3.60 15.10
CA GLU A 132 -12.89 -2.47 15.21
C GLU A 132 -13.53 -1.19 14.66
N ASP A 133 -13.22 -0.08 15.33
CA ASP A 133 -13.64 1.24 14.87
C ASP A 133 -12.68 1.76 13.81
N TRP A 134 -13.15 1.78 12.57
CA TRP A 134 -12.41 2.28 11.43
C TRP A 134 -12.69 3.73 11.07
N ALA A 135 -13.49 4.45 11.88
CA ALA A 135 -13.80 5.86 11.63
C ALA A 135 -12.55 6.75 11.39
N PRO A 136 -11.38 6.52 12.03
CA PRO A 136 -10.18 7.32 11.77
C PRO A 136 -9.48 7.08 10.42
N TYR A 137 -9.89 6.06 9.65
CA TYR A 137 -9.16 5.60 8.46
C TYR A 137 -9.98 5.73 7.19
N GLU A 138 -9.34 6.21 6.13
CA GLU A 138 -9.93 6.36 4.81
C GLU A 138 -9.89 5.05 4.01
N MET A 139 -8.92 4.20 4.30
CA MET A 139 -8.77 2.90 3.67
C MET A 139 -8.36 1.86 4.71
N VAL A 140 -9.02 0.71 4.66
CA VAL A 140 -8.61 -0.48 5.39
C VAL A 140 -8.76 -1.67 4.46
N LEU A 141 -7.71 -2.48 4.36
CA LEU A 141 -7.82 -3.84 3.85
C LEU A 141 -7.17 -4.78 4.85
N CYS A 142 -7.94 -5.72 5.38
CA CYS A 142 -7.37 -6.77 6.20
C CYS A 142 -6.54 -7.74 5.35
N ALA A 143 -5.32 -8.02 5.79
CA ALA A 143 -4.40 -8.91 5.13
C ALA A 143 -3.76 -9.85 6.15
N GLY A 144 -2.84 -10.70 5.71
CA GLY A 144 -2.11 -11.63 6.56
C GLY A 144 -1.67 -12.88 5.81
N PRO A 145 -0.88 -13.77 6.43
CA PRO A 145 -0.32 -13.64 7.77
C PRO A 145 0.69 -12.49 7.86
N TRP A 146 1.07 -12.11 9.07
CA TRP A 146 2.23 -11.28 9.31
C TRP A 146 3.47 -11.99 8.74
N LEU A 147 4.37 -11.21 8.15
CA LEU A 147 5.64 -11.68 7.57
C LEU A 147 6.83 -11.06 8.29
N VAL A 148 6.74 -9.76 8.58
CA VAL A 148 7.71 -9.00 9.37
C VAL A 148 6.92 -8.08 10.30
N LYS A 149 7.20 -8.13 11.60
CA LYS A 149 6.62 -7.28 12.65
C LYS A 149 7.76 -6.58 13.37
N ASN A 150 7.78 -5.25 13.37
CA ASN A 150 8.81 -4.45 14.03
C ASN A 150 10.24 -4.87 13.64
N GLY A 151 10.44 -5.17 12.35
CA GLY A 151 11.71 -5.63 11.79
C GLY A 151 12.02 -7.11 12.04
N ILE A 152 11.21 -7.84 12.80
CA ILE A 152 11.42 -9.25 13.12
C ILE A 152 10.54 -10.11 12.22
N ARG A 153 11.12 -11.14 11.59
CA ARG A 153 10.34 -12.09 10.79
C ARG A 153 9.45 -12.92 11.71
N THR A 154 8.15 -12.86 11.48
CA THR A 154 7.13 -13.67 12.17
C THR A 154 6.20 -14.18 11.10
N VAL A 155 5.97 -15.49 11.01
CA VAL A 155 5.01 -16.10 10.08
C VAL A 155 4.25 -17.14 10.87
N ARG A 156 3.09 -16.78 11.40
CA ARG A 156 2.27 -17.64 12.27
C ARG A 156 0.78 -17.57 11.89
N PRO A 157 0.39 -18.03 10.68
CA PRO A 157 -0.98 -17.84 10.19
C PRO A 157 -2.06 -18.37 11.14
N TRP A 158 -1.84 -19.55 11.73
CA TRP A 158 -2.80 -20.14 12.67
C TRP A 158 -3.05 -19.27 13.90
N ALA A 159 -2.00 -18.66 14.46
CA ALA A 159 -2.11 -17.77 15.63
C ALA A 159 -2.81 -16.45 15.28
N GLU A 160 -2.92 -16.12 14.00
CA GLU A 160 -3.57 -14.93 13.47
C GLU A 160 -5.00 -15.22 12.95
N GLY A 161 -5.56 -16.39 13.27
CA GLY A 161 -6.92 -16.78 12.90
C GLY A 161 -7.05 -17.39 11.49
N PHE A 162 -5.94 -17.64 10.80
CA PHE A 162 -5.98 -18.27 9.48
C PHE A 162 -5.90 -19.80 9.56
N HIS A 163 -6.97 -20.46 9.11
CA HIS A 163 -7.09 -21.93 9.11
C HIS A 163 -6.98 -22.57 7.73
N ASP A 164 -6.84 -21.78 6.66
CA ASP A 164 -6.70 -22.31 5.30
C ASP A 164 -5.32 -22.97 5.10
N ARG A 165 -5.35 -24.26 4.74
CA ARG A 165 -4.15 -25.06 4.41
C ARG A 165 -3.35 -24.47 3.25
N SER A 166 -3.98 -23.71 2.34
CA SER A 166 -3.32 -23.07 1.19
C SER A 166 -2.22 -22.07 1.61
N LEU A 167 -2.29 -21.52 2.82
CA LEU A 167 -1.27 -20.62 3.36
C LEU A 167 0.05 -21.34 3.69
N TYR A 168 0.00 -22.66 3.91
CA TYR A 168 1.17 -23.50 4.18
C TYR A 168 1.75 -24.15 2.92
N ALA A 169 1.04 -24.10 1.79
CA ALA A 169 1.49 -24.65 0.52
C ALA A 169 2.44 -23.69 -0.23
N ARG A 170 3.16 -24.21 -1.23
CA ARG A 170 3.87 -23.36 -2.20
C ARG A 170 2.86 -22.79 -3.19
N ARG A 171 2.79 -21.47 -3.28
CA ARG A 171 1.90 -20.75 -4.21
C ARG A 171 2.61 -19.49 -4.71
N PRO A 172 2.22 -18.92 -5.86
CA PRO A 172 2.49 -17.52 -6.13
C PRO A 172 2.04 -16.68 -4.93
N ARG A 173 2.79 -15.66 -4.54
CA ARG A 173 2.51 -14.87 -3.33
C ARG A 173 2.47 -13.38 -3.64
N ALA A 174 1.59 -12.69 -2.94
CA ALA A 174 1.53 -11.24 -2.87
C ALA A 174 1.82 -10.80 -1.43
N ALA A 175 2.43 -9.64 -1.27
CA ALA A 175 2.73 -9.05 0.03
C ALA A 175 2.73 -7.53 -0.06
N ILE A 176 2.44 -6.92 1.08
CA ILE A 176 2.55 -5.49 1.31
C ILE A 176 3.49 -5.24 2.48
N GLY A 177 4.29 -4.19 2.42
CA GLY A 177 5.14 -3.82 3.54
C GLY A 177 5.51 -2.35 3.59
N LEU A 178 5.88 -1.90 4.77
CA LEU A 178 6.37 -0.56 5.06
C LEU A 178 7.84 -0.64 5.40
N THR A 179 8.65 0.23 4.81
CA THR A 179 10.06 0.42 5.21
C THR A 179 10.18 1.53 6.25
N LYS A 180 11.32 1.59 6.97
CA LYS A 180 11.63 2.69 7.92
C LYS A 180 11.70 4.08 7.28
N TYR A 181 11.77 4.16 5.95
CA TYR A 181 11.85 5.41 5.19
C TYR A 181 10.49 5.85 4.63
N ASN A 182 9.41 5.35 5.22
CA ASN A 182 8.03 5.60 4.79
C ASN A 182 7.84 5.28 3.28
N LYS A 183 8.37 4.13 2.86
CA LYS A 183 8.11 3.57 1.53
C LYS A 183 7.20 2.37 1.66
N LEU A 184 6.10 2.38 0.92
CA LEU A 184 5.22 1.23 0.77
C LEU A 184 5.79 0.31 -0.33
N LEU A 185 5.81 -0.98 -0.05
CA LEU A 185 6.26 -2.03 -0.95
C LEU A 185 5.04 -2.86 -1.34
N LEU A 186 4.75 -2.94 -2.64
CA LEU A 186 3.79 -3.89 -3.20
C LEU A 186 4.60 -4.96 -3.93
N VAL A 187 4.53 -6.20 -3.46
CA VAL A 187 5.46 -7.25 -3.88
C VAL A 187 4.69 -8.47 -4.36
N THR A 188 5.05 -8.99 -5.53
CA THR A 188 4.62 -10.32 -5.97
C THR A 188 5.79 -11.21 -6.33
N ILE A 189 5.61 -12.50 -6.04
CA ILE A 189 6.50 -13.59 -6.48
C ILE A 189 5.62 -14.57 -7.25
N ASP A 190 5.76 -14.58 -8.57
CA ASP A 190 4.91 -15.40 -9.45
C ASP A 190 5.25 -16.90 -9.36
N ARG A 191 6.46 -17.24 -8.88
CA ARG A 191 6.85 -18.63 -8.65
C ARG A 191 6.24 -19.18 -7.35
N PRO A 192 5.86 -20.47 -7.30
CA PRO A 192 5.36 -21.10 -6.09
C PRO A 192 6.37 -21.13 -4.93
N VAL A 193 6.10 -20.35 -3.88
CA VAL A 193 6.91 -20.25 -2.65
C VAL A 193 6.05 -20.27 -1.38
N TYR A 194 6.68 -20.58 -0.26
CA TYR A 194 6.09 -20.47 1.09
C TYR A 194 6.14 -19.03 1.61
N TYR A 195 5.23 -18.62 2.50
CA TYR A 195 5.31 -17.32 3.17
C TYR A 195 6.61 -17.11 3.97
N THR A 196 7.25 -18.18 4.43
CA THR A 196 8.58 -18.10 5.04
C THR A 196 9.64 -17.56 4.09
N HIS A 197 9.56 -17.84 2.78
CA HIS A 197 10.43 -17.21 1.77
C HIS A 197 10.06 -15.75 1.56
N VAL A 198 8.75 -15.44 1.47
CA VAL A 198 8.27 -14.06 1.30
C VAL A 198 8.74 -13.18 2.47
N SER A 199 8.67 -13.66 3.71
CA SER A 199 9.19 -12.92 4.87
C SER A 199 10.69 -12.60 4.77
N LYS A 200 11.51 -13.49 4.20
CA LYS A 200 12.94 -13.24 3.97
C LYS A 200 13.13 -12.17 2.89
N VAL A 201 12.37 -12.26 1.79
CA VAL A 201 12.37 -11.27 0.71
C VAL A 201 11.95 -9.89 1.23
N MET A 202 10.84 -9.79 1.97
CA MET A 202 10.35 -8.52 2.53
C MET A 202 11.38 -7.90 3.50
N LYS A 203 12.01 -8.72 4.34
CA LYS A 203 13.09 -8.26 5.23
C LYS A 203 14.30 -7.75 4.45
N ALA A 204 14.70 -8.46 3.38
CA ALA A 204 15.80 -8.05 2.50
C ALA A 204 15.49 -6.76 1.72
N LEU A 205 14.22 -6.51 1.41
CA LEU A 205 13.73 -5.25 0.83
C LEU A 205 13.67 -4.09 1.84
N GLY A 206 14.01 -4.33 3.12
CA GLY A 206 14.01 -3.30 4.17
C GLY A 206 12.66 -3.06 4.83
N ALA A 207 11.69 -3.97 4.67
CA ALA A 207 10.42 -3.86 5.38
C ALA A 207 10.63 -3.97 6.90
N VAL A 208 10.04 -3.02 7.64
CA VAL A 208 9.90 -3.08 9.10
C VAL A 208 8.57 -3.71 9.50
N ASN A 209 7.53 -3.51 8.70
CA ASN A 209 6.27 -4.22 8.82
C ASN A 209 5.88 -4.79 7.46
N ALA A 210 5.38 -6.03 7.40
CA ALA A 210 4.91 -6.64 6.17
C ALA A 210 3.86 -7.71 6.42
N LEU A 211 2.80 -7.73 5.61
CA LEU A 211 1.75 -8.76 5.62
C LEU A 211 1.71 -9.50 4.27
N GLY A 212 1.32 -10.77 4.30
CA GLY A 212 0.87 -11.48 3.10
C GLY A 212 -0.46 -10.93 2.62
N MET A 213 -0.69 -10.94 1.30
CA MET A 213 -1.97 -10.63 0.68
C MET A 213 -2.51 -11.86 -0.06
N ASP A 214 -3.74 -11.78 -0.59
CA ASP A 214 -4.35 -12.93 -1.28
C ASP A 214 -3.50 -13.38 -2.48
N GLY A 215 -2.92 -14.58 -2.37
CA GLY A 215 -1.97 -15.12 -3.34
C GLY A 215 -2.56 -16.21 -4.21
N GLY A 216 -1.71 -17.16 -4.62
CA GLY A 216 -2.12 -18.26 -5.49
C GLY A 216 -2.69 -17.75 -6.80
N SER A 217 -3.85 -18.29 -7.19
CA SER A 217 -4.59 -17.86 -8.37
C SER A 217 -5.01 -16.37 -8.33
N SER A 218 -5.04 -15.74 -7.16
CA SER A 218 -5.37 -14.32 -6.99
C SER A 218 -4.16 -13.39 -7.15
N THR A 219 -2.93 -13.92 -7.27
CA THR A 219 -1.71 -13.09 -7.31
C THR A 219 -1.77 -12.13 -8.50
N ALA A 220 -1.86 -10.84 -8.20
CA ALA A 220 -2.08 -9.80 -9.19
C ALA A 220 -1.26 -8.56 -8.86
N LEU A 221 -0.65 -7.95 -9.88
CA LEU A 221 0.11 -6.71 -9.77
C LEU A 221 -0.01 -5.94 -11.08
N SER A 222 -0.22 -4.63 -11.02
CA SER A 222 -0.21 -3.76 -12.20
C SER A 222 0.47 -2.43 -11.90
N ILE A 223 1.02 -1.82 -12.93
CA ILE A 223 1.54 -0.44 -12.90
C ILE A 223 1.13 0.27 -14.18
N ARG A 224 0.52 1.46 -14.06
CA ARG A 224 0.10 2.34 -15.16
C ARG A 224 -0.67 1.58 -16.26
N GLY A 225 -1.67 0.80 -15.84
CA GLY A 225 -2.50 -0.02 -16.74
C GLY A 225 -1.84 -1.32 -17.25
N ARG A 226 -0.53 -1.49 -17.09
CA ARG A 226 0.18 -2.72 -17.49
C ARG A 226 0.08 -3.77 -16.38
N ILE A 227 -0.42 -4.95 -16.73
CA ILE A 227 -0.47 -6.11 -15.84
C ILE A 227 0.93 -6.74 -15.76
N ILE A 228 1.48 -6.82 -14.56
CA ILE A 228 2.80 -7.41 -14.26
C ILE A 228 2.64 -8.85 -13.81
N SER A 229 1.81 -9.08 -12.79
CA SER A 229 1.38 -10.41 -12.35
C SER A 229 -0.07 -10.60 -12.76
N LYS A 230 -0.33 -11.60 -13.60
CA LYS A 230 -1.68 -11.89 -14.10
C LYS A 230 -2.32 -12.98 -13.22
N PRO A 231 -3.43 -12.69 -12.51
CA PRO A 231 -4.12 -13.72 -11.76
C PRO A 231 -4.78 -14.72 -12.70
N SER A 232 -4.92 -15.97 -12.24
CA SER A 232 -5.63 -17.03 -12.97
C SER A 232 -7.11 -17.14 -12.56
N ARG A 233 -7.56 -16.32 -11.61
CA ARG A 233 -8.97 -16.18 -11.22
C ARG A 233 -9.40 -14.72 -11.22
N ARG A 234 -10.71 -14.50 -11.19
CA ARG A 234 -11.33 -13.18 -10.97
C ARG A 234 -11.15 -12.75 -9.52
N LEU A 235 -10.99 -11.45 -9.29
CA LEU A 235 -10.75 -10.89 -7.95
C LEU A 235 -12.01 -10.21 -7.41
N THR A 236 -12.16 -10.18 -6.09
CA THR A 236 -13.28 -9.50 -5.42
C THR A 236 -12.90 -8.08 -4.99
N ASN A 237 -11.61 -7.83 -4.76
CA ASN A 237 -11.09 -6.56 -4.28
C ASN A 237 -9.58 -6.42 -4.59
N VAL A 238 -9.11 -5.17 -4.61
CA VAL A 238 -7.70 -4.82 -4.86
C VAL A 238 -7.30 -3.60 -4.04
N LEU A 239 -6.01 -3.50 -3.73
CA LEU A 239 -5.39 -2.27 -3.24
C LEU A 239 -4.90 -1.45 -4.41
N LEU A 240 -5.15 -0.14 -4.35
CA LEU A 240 -4.83 0.83 -5.39
C LEU A 240 -3.92 1.93 -4.84
N VAL A 241 -3.05 2.43 -5.72
CA VAL A 241 -2.24 3.61 -5.48
C VAL A 241 -2.48 4.57 -6.63
N TYR A 242 -2.79 5.82 -6.29
CA TYR A 242 -2.78 6.96 -7.20
C TYR A 242 -1.56 7.83 -6.87
N ASP A 243 -0.89 8.34 -7.90
CA ASP A 243 0.22 9.29 -7.81
C ASP A 243 -0.19 10.70 -8.26
N LYS A 244 -1.51 10.92 -8.40
CA LYS A 244 -2.14 12.19 -8.77
C LYS A 244 -3.48 12.31 -8.04
N PRO A 245 -3.68 13.31 -7.16
CA PRO A 245 -4.92 13.49 -6.41
C PRO A 245 -6.16 13.57 -7.31
N GLN A 246 -6.06 14.26 -8.46
CA GLN A 246 -7.19 14.42 -9.39
C GLN A 246 -7.62 13.09 -10.04
N ALA A 247 -6.73 12.10 -10.13
CA ALA A 247 -7.10 10.77 -10.60
C ALA A 247 -7.92 10.01 -9.54
N TYR A 248 -7.52 10.11 -8.27
CA TYR A 248 -8.24 9.55 -7.13
C TYR A 248 -9.62 10.21 -6.96
N GLU A 249 -9.68 11.54 -6.97
CA GLU A 249 -10.94 12.30 -6.88
C GLU A 249 -11.91 11.93 -8.00
N ARG A 250 -11.44 11.78 -9.24
CA ARG A 250 -12.28 11.33 -10.37
C ARG A 250 -12.77 9.90 -10.17
N ALA A 251 -11.96 9.02 -9.58
CA ALA A 251 -12.39 7.65 -9.27
C ALA A 251 -13.51 7.65 -8.22
N ILE A 252 -13.40 8.51 -7.20
CA ILE A 252 -14.46 8.73 -6.21
C ILE A 252 -15.70 9.33 -6.88
N ALA A 253 -15.59 10.48 -7.55
CA ALA A 253 -16.74 11.20 -8.12
C ALA A 253 -17.56 10.33 -9.08
N ARG A 254 -16.91 9.45 -9.84
CA ARG A 254 -17.55 8.54 -10.79
C ARG A 254 -17.97 7.18 -10.20
N ASN A 255 -17.94 7.06 -8.87
CA ASN A 255 -18.23 5.83 -8.12
C ASN A 255 -17.49 4.59 -8.64
N ARG A 256 -16.23 4.79 -9.07
CA ARG A 256 -15.42 3.73 -9.67
C ARG A 256 -14.79 2.81 -8.65
N LEU A 257 -14.64 3.19 -7.38
CA LEU A 257 -14.00 2.34 -6.37
C LEU A 257 -14.97 1.31 -5.78
N VAL A 258 -16.21 1.74 -5.52
CA VAL A 258 -17.25 0.93 -4.88
C VAL A 258 -18.58 1.10 -5.64
N PRO A 259 -18.74 0.45 -6.80
CA PRO A 259 -19.95 0.60 -7.59
C PRO A 259 -21.19 0.15 -6.81
N ASN A 260 -22.32 0.84 -7.03
CA ASN A 260 -23.63 0.55 -6.45
C ASN A 260 -23.78 0.76 -4.93
N LEU A 261 -22.75 1.21 -4.21
CA LEU A 261 -22.91 1.60 -2.81
C LEU A 261 -23.52 3.02 -2.74
N ARG A 262 -24.64 3.16 -2.03
CA ARG A 262 -25.15 4.49 -1.65
C ARG A 262 -24.16 5.10 -0.65
N ARG A 263 -23.48 6.18 -1.04
CA ARG A 263 -22.62 6.93 -0.13
C ARG A 263 -23.47 7.59 0.95
N LYS A 264 -23.05 7.49 2.21
CA LYS A 264 -23.38 8.53 3.18
C LYS A 264 -22.53 9.75 2.84
N PRO A 265 -23.02 10.99 3.02
CA PRO A 265 -22.17 12.18 2.88
C PRO A 265 -20.94 12.01 3.77
N VAL A 266 -19.75 11.97 3.16
CA VAL A 266 -18.48 12.04 3.89
C VAL A 266 -18.18 13.52 4.03
N ALA A 267 -17.86 13.97 5.25
CA ALA A 267 -17.41 15.33 5.46
C ALA A 267 -16.22 15.62 4.53
N PRO A 268 -16.09 16.84 3.97
CA PRO A 268 -14.94 17.18 3.14
C PRO A 268 -13.66 16.85 3.91
N LEU A 269 -12.71 16.21 3.21
CA LEU A 269 -11.38 15.95 3.74
C LEU A 269 -10.84 17.27 4.29
N ALA A 270 -10.55 17.32 5.59
CA ALA A 270 -9.85 18.44 6.15
C ALA A 270 -8.55 18.60 5.34
N PRO A 271 -8.15 19.82 4.97
CA PRO A 271 -6.82 20.04 4.42
C PRO A 271 -5.82 19.37 5.36
N LEU A 272 -4.82 18.67 4.81
CA LEU A 272 -3.69 18.15 5.57
C LEU A 272 -3.09 19.31 6.37
N GLY A 273 -3.49 19.45 7.62
CA GLY A 273 -2.92 20.41 8.54
C GLY A 273 -1.57 19.89 9.00
N ASP A 274 -0.55 20.75 9.00
CA ASP A 274 0.80 20.48 9.50
C ASP A 274 0.88 20.12 11.00
N ALA A 275 -0.26 19.89 11.65
CA ALA A 275 -0.35 19.63 13.07
C ALA A 275 -1.00 18.28 13.32
N LEU A 276 -0.16 17.24 13.39
CA LEU A 276 -0.19 16.16 14.40
C LEU A 276 1.09 15.31 14.23
N HIS A 277 2.24 15.96 14.43
CA HIS A 277 3.50 15.26 14.68
C HIS A 277 3.62 14.98 16.17
N PRO A 278 3.82 13.71 16.56
CA PRO A 278 4.98 13.40 17.37
C PRO A 278 6.02 12.70 16.48
N PRO A 279 7.31 13.03 16.64
CA PRO A 279 8.37 12.35 15.91
C PRO A 279 8.38 10.86 16.26
N VAL A 280 8.70 10.03 15.26
CA VAL A 280 9.10 8.63 15.44
C VAL A 280 10.51 8.64 16.07
N ASN A 281 10.60 9.05 17.32
CA ASN A 281 11.72 8.94 18.24
C ASN A 281 11.27 9.49 19.61
N SER A 282 10.77 8.62 20.48
CA SER A 282 10.81 8.88 21.92
C SER A 282 11.71 7.81 22.56
N PRO A 283 12.82 8.18 23.20
CA PRO A 283 13.60 7.26 24.01
C PRO A 283 12.89 7.01 25.36
N LEU A 284 12.95 5.75 25.80
CA LEU A 284 12.80 5.28 27.19
C LEU A 284 11.39 5.36 27.82
N MET A 285 10.72 4.20 27.87
CA MET A 285 9.92 3.85 29.05
C MET A 285 10.87 3.73 30.24
N GLU A 286 10.82 4.67 31.18
CA GLU A 286 11.18 4.36 32.56
C GLU A 286 10.09 3.44 33.12
N VAL A 287 10.49 2.21 33.39
CA VAL A 287 9.72 1.25 34.17
C VAL A 287 9.78 1.73 35.62
N PHE A 288 8.70 2.32 36.12
CA PHE A 288 8.50 2.47 37.56
C PHE A 288 8.24 1.08 38.16
N ILE A 289 9.23 0.56 38.88
CA ILE A 289 9.06 -0.54 39.83
C ILE A 289 8.50 0.08 41.11
N GLU A 290 7.26 -0.24 41.47
CA GLU A 290 6.78 0.02 42.83
C GLU A 290 7.47 -0.94 43.82
N PRO A 291 7.94 -0.46 44.98
CA PRO A 291 8.46 -1.35 46.01
C PRO A 291 7.28 -2.07 46.71
N ALA A 292 7.46 -3.36 46.94
CA ALA A 292 6.56 -4.16 47.75
C ALA A 292 6.49 -3.59 49.19
N GLY A 293 5.28 -3.29 49.62
CA GLY A 293 4.89 -3.13 51.03
C GLY A 293 3.86 -4.19 51.37
#